data_AF-A0ABD5ZZC2-F1
#
_entry.id   AF-A0ABD5ZZC2-F1
#
_cell.length_a   1.000
_cell.length_b   1.000
_cell.length_c   1.000
_cell.angle_alpha   90.00
_cell.angle_beta   90.00
_cell.angle_gamma   90.00
#
_symmetry.space_group_name_H-M   'P 1'
#
loop_
_entity.id
_entity.type
_entity.pdbx_description
1 polymer ?
#
loop_
_entity_poly.entity_id
_entity_poly.type
_entity_poly.pdbx_seq_one_letter_code
_entity_poly.pdbx_strand_id
1 'polypeptide(L)' 'MPHSHDVEHSTAETTSEYECLQCGRIVENDTNPGTCAACGGEFQNRAKSLE' A
#
# COMPACT_ATOMS: atom_id res chain seq x y z
N MET A 1 28.21 -24.15 -9.77
CA MET A 1 26.76 -23.92 -9.85
C MET A 1 26.49 -22.57 -9.19
N PRO A 2 26.31 -21.47 -9.94
CA PRO A 2 25.94 -20.18 -9.34
C PRO A 2 24.43 -20.19 -9.05
N HIS A 3 24.08 -19.96 -7.78
CA HIS A 3 22.71 -19.68 -7.38
C HIS A 3 22.38 -18.26 -7.84
N SER A 4 21.71 -18.14 -8.98
CA SER A 4 21.12 -16.89 -9.43
C SER A 4 20.05 -16.50 -8.41
N HIS A 5 20.35 -15.47 -7.62
CA HIS A 5 19.41 -14.94 -6.65
C HIS A 5 18.15 -14.48 -7.39
N ASP A 6 17.09 -15.25 -7.10
CA ASP A 6 15.71 -14.84 -7.01
C ASP A 6 15.59 -13.43 -6.39
N VAL A 7 15.20 -12.47 -7.22
CA VAL A 7 14.06 -11.59 -6.97
C VAL A 7 13.92 -10.74 -8.24
N GLU A 8 13.02 -11.14 -9.13
CA GLU A 8 12.50 -10.18 -10.09
C GLU A 8 11.80 -9.11 -9.27
N HIS A 9 12.52 -8.02 -9.04
CA HIS A 9 12.00 -6.84 -8.38
C HIS A 9 10.93 -6.28 -9.31
N SER A 10 9.69 -6.71 -9.13
CA SER A 10 8.52 -6.19 -9.82
C SER A 10 8.36 -4.71 -9.46
N THR A 11 9.09 -3.84 -10.14
CA THR A 11 8.98 -2.38 -10.04
C THR A 11 7.74 -1.85 -10.77
N ALA A 12 6.64 -2.61 -10.85
CA ALA A 12 5.64 -2.34 -11.89
C ALA A 12 4.46 -1.47 -11.44
N GLU A 13 4.26 -1.23 -10.15
CA GLU A 13 3.12 -0.43 -9.66
C GLU A 13 3.63 0.45 -8.51
N THR A 14 3.92 1.74 -8.78
CA THR A 14 4.25 2.73 -7.72
C THR A 14 3.02 3.12 -6.90
N THR A 15 1.87 2.53 -7.21
CA THR A 15 0.66 2.65 -6.41
C THR A 15 0.81 1.83 -5.15
N SER A 16 0.52 2.46 -4.02
CA SER A 16 0.39 1.79 -2.73
C SER A 16 -1.07 1.57 -2.41
N GLU A 17 -1.37 0.43 -1.80
CA GLU A 17 -2.67 0.19 -1.19
C GLU A 17 -2.78 0.91 0.16
N TYR A 18 -3.89 1.61 0.36
CA TYR A 18 -4.22 2.33 1.58
C TYR A 18 -5.53 1.80 2.17
N GLU A 19 -5.51 1.46 3.46
CA GLU A 19 -6.67 0.95 4.20
C GLU A 19 -7.14 1.97 5.23
N CYS A 20 -8.44 2.25 5.26
CA CYS A 20 -9.04 3.08 6.28
C CYS A 20 -9.29 2.25 7.55
N LEU A 21 -8.63 2.62 8.65
CA LEU A 21 -8.74 1.91 9.93
C LEU A 21 -10.08 2.11 10.66
N GLN A 22 -10.96 2.98 10.14
CA GLN A 22 -12.28 3.22 10.72
C GLN A 22 -13.39 2.40 10.07
N CYS A 23 -13.36 2.25 8.75
CA CYS A 23 -14.44 1.58 8.01
C CYS A 23 -13.96 0.41 7.14
N GLY A 24 -12.65 0.12 7.09
CA GLY A 24 -12.09 -0.97 6.28
C GLY A 24 -12.08 -0.71 4.77
N ARG A 25 -12.20 0.55 4.33
CA ARG A 25 -12.14 0.87 2.90
C ARG A 25 -10.69 0.79 2.40
N ILE A 26 -10.47 0.12 1.28
CA ILE A 26 -9.16 0.02 0.64
C ILE A 26 -9.17 0.85 -0.65
N VAL A 27 -8.13 1.66 -0.86
CA VAL A 27 -7.92 2.46 -2.08
C VAL A 27 -6.48 2.31 -2.54
N GLU A 28 -6.26 2.27 -3.84
CA GLU A 28 -4.91 2.29 -4.43
C GLU A 28 -4.55 3.73 -4.81
N ASN A 29 -3.40 4.21 -4.37
CA ASN A 29 -2.94 5.55 -4.68
C ASN A 29 -1.42 5.61 -4.72
N ASP A 30 -0.86 6.44 -5.61
CA ASP A 30 0.58 6.69 -5.67
C ASP A 30 1.05 7.51 -4.44
N THR A 31 0.17 8.35 -3.90
CA THR A 31 0.46 9.23 -2.76
C THR A 31 -0.57 9.07 -1.64
N ASN A 32 -0.23 9.53 -0.43
CA ASN A 32 -1.14 9.40 0.71
C ASN A 32 -2.50 10.08 0.44
N PRO A 33 -3.62 9.34 0.37
CA PRO A 33 -4.94 9.88 0.05
C PRO A 33 -5.52 10.75 1.19
N GLY A 34 -4.86 10.81 2.34
CA GLY A 34 -5.27 11.60 3.49
C GLY A 34 -6.43 10.94 4.23
N THR A 35 -7.63 11.49 4.06
CA THR A 35 -8.81 11.13 4.87
C THR A 35 -9.87 10.42 4.02
N CYS A 36 -10.51 9.40 4.60
CA CYS A 36 -11.57 8.63 3.99
C CYS A 36 -12.85 9.44 3.82
N ALA A 37 -13.25 9.67 2.56
CA ALA A 37 -14.48 10.39 2.23
C ALA A 37 -15.79 9.70 2.68
N ALA A 38 -15.75 8.42 3.09
CA ALA A 38 -16.94 7.72 3.57
C ALA A 38 -17.19 7.87 5.07
N CYS A 39 -16.14 7.94 5.89
CA CYS A 39 -16.27 7.93 7.34
C CYS A 39 -15.47 9.02 8.06
N GLY A 40 -14.63 9.78 7.33
CA GLY A 40 -13.72 10.75 7.91
C GLY A 40 -12.49 10.15 8.60
N GLY A 41 -12.26 8.84 8.50
CA GLY A 41 -11.11 8.17 9.10
C GLY A 41 -9.81 8.35 8.31
N GLU A 42 -8.67 8.09 8.93
CA GLU A 42 -7.36 8.17 8.27
C GLU A 42 -7.05 6.90 7.46
N PHE A 43 -6.38 7.08 6.33
CA PHE A 43 -5.87 5.97 5.52
C PHE A 43 -4.46 5.59 5.94
N GLN A 44 -4.19 4.28 6.05
CA GLN A 44 -2.87 3.76 6.32
C GLN A 44 -2.34 2.92 5.16
N ASN A 45 -1.11 3.19 4.73
CA ASN A 45 -0.44 2.46 3.66
C ASN A 45 -0.16 1.02 4.11
N ARG A 46 -0.73 0.03 3.40
CA ARG A 46 -0.50 -1.40 3.62
C ARG A 46 0.80 -1.91 2.99
N ALA A 47 1.31 -1.22 1.96
CA ALA A 47 2.57 -1.57 1.29
C ALA A 47 3.80 -1.24 2.14
N LYS A 48 3.69 -0.31 3.10
CA LYS A 48 4.65 -0.14 4.20
C LYS A 48 4.34 -1.16 5.28
N SER A 49 5.01 -2.31 5.21
CA SER A 49 5.07 -3.27 6.31
C SER A 49 5.45 -2.53 7.61
N LEU A 50 4.61 -2.67 8.65
CA LEU A 50 4.97 -2.25 10.00
C LEU A 50 6.00 -3.24 10.53
N GLU A 51 7.26 -2.82 10.56
CA GLU A 51 8.41 -3.54 11.16
C GLU A 51 8.40 -3.51 12.69
#